data_AF-A0A7D5N204-F1
#
_entry.id   AF-A0A7D5N204-F1
#
_cell.length_a   1.000
_cell.length_b   1.000
_cell.length_c   1.000
_cell.angle_alpha   90.00
_cell.angle_beta   90.00
_cell.angle_gamma   90.00
#
_symmetry.space_group_name_H-M   'P 1'
#
loop_
_entity.id
_entity.type
_entity.pdbx_description
1 polymer ?
#
loop_
_entity_poly.entity_id
_entity_poly.type
_entity_poly.pdbx_seq_one_letter_code
_entity_poly.pdbx_strand_id
1 'polypeptide(L)'
;MRKIFILMAVCLVVAVLSSCQLLRDNRKQQTIYVITSPTGASCQLSNDKGVWKVDATPQTIKIVRSMYGLTVICRKPGYVATTGVVTAKAKMFI
;
A
#
# COMPACT_ATOMS: atom_id res chain seq x y z
N MET A 1 -7.72 31.30 -45.13
CA MET A 1 -6.49 31.25 -44.29
C MET A 1 -6.74 31.52 -42.80
N ARG A 2 -7.60 32.48 -42.42
CA ARG A 2 -7.93 32.81 -41.02
C ARG A 2 -8.52 31.64 -40.18
N LYS A 3 -9.34 30.77 -40.79
CA LYS A 3 -9.94 29.59 -40.12
C LYS A 3 -8.90 28.51 -39.76
N ILE A 4 -7.84 28.37 -40.57
CA ILE A 4 -6.75 27.40 -40.36
C ILE A 4 -5.88 27.83 -39.16
N PHE A 5 -5.59 29.12 -39.05
CA PHE A 5 -4.86 29.67 -37.90
C PHE A 5 -5.60 29.51 -36.57
N ILE A 6 -6.94 29.64 -36.59
CA ILE A 6 -7.76 29.44 -35.38
C ILE A 6 -7.74 27.96 -34.96
N LEU A 7 -7.87 27.02 -35.92
CA LEU A 7 -7.77 25.58 -35.66
C LEU A 7 -6.40 25.20 -35.07
N MET A 8 -5.32 25.77 -35.58
CA MET A 8 -3.97 25.51 -35.09
C MET A 8 -3.76 26.05 -33.66
N ALA A 9 -4.27 27.26 -33.37
CA ALA A 9 -4.20 27.85 -32.04
C ALA A 9 -5.02 27.05 -31.01
N VAL A 10 -6.20 26.55 -31.39
CA VAL A 10 -7.03 25.70 -30.51
C VAL A 10 -6.33 24.37 -30.20
N CYS A 11 -5.73 23.71 -31.20
CA CYS A 11 -4.95 22.49 -30.98
C CYS A 11 -3.77 22.71 -30.02
N LEU A 12 -3.09 23.86 -30.13
CA LEU A 12 -1.97 24.18 -29.26
C LEU A 12 -2.41 24.34 -27.80
N VAL A 13 -3.55 25.02 -27.55
CA VAL A 13 -4.08 25.21 -26.18
C VAL A 13 -4.50 23.89 -25.53
N VAL A 14 -5.12 22.98 -26.29
CA VAL A 14 -5.53 21.66 -25.78
C VAL A 14 -4.32 20.78 -25.43
N ALA A 15 -3.21 20.91 -26.17
CA ALA A 15 -1.99 20.14 -25.89
C ALA A 15 -1.36 20.50 -24.53
N VAL A 16 -1.37 21.79 -24.13
CA VAL A 16 -0.72 22.24 -22.88
C VAL A 16 -1.51 21.83 -21.62
N LEU A 17 -2.82 21.62 -21.73
CA LEU A 17 -3.69 21.28 -20.60
C LEU A 17 -3.59 19.79 -20.15
N SER A 18 -2.86 18.94 -20.87
CA SER A 18 -2.84 17.48 -20.64
C SER A 18 -1.84 16.99 -19.56
N SER A 19 -1.13 17.88 -18.85
CA SER A 19 0.02 17.49 -18.03
C SER A 19 -0.18 17.49 -16.51
N CYS A 20 -1.39 17.73 -15.99
CA CYS A 20 -1.64 17.64 -14.55
C CYS A 20 -1.84 16.18 -14.10
N GLN A 21 -0.78 15.36 -14.16
CA GLN A 21 -0.75 14.09 -13.42
C GLN A 21 -0.66 14.44 -11.94
N LEU A 22 -1.82 14.48 -11.27
CA LEU A 22 -1.93 14.43 -9.82
C LEU A 22 -0.97 13.35 -9.34
N LEU A 23 0.08 13.75 -8.61
CA LEU A 23 0.97 12.85 -7.90
C LEU A 23 0.08 11.88 -7.12
N ARG A 24 -0.09 10.67 -7.65
CA ARG A 24 -0.76 9.60 -6.92
C ARG A 24 0.08 9.40 -5.69
N ASP A 25 -0.46 9.79 -4.54
CA ASP A 25 0.07 9.41 -3.24
C ASP A 25 0.16 7.88 -3.27
N ASN A 26 1.37 7.39 -3.56
CA ASN A 26 1.66 5.98 -3.79
C ASN A 26 1.73 5.23 -2.45
N ARG A 27 0.87 5.59 -1.48
CA ARG A 27 0.47 4.70 -0.39
C ARG A 27 -0.28 3.53 -1.02
N LYS A 28 0.48 2.64 -1.67
CA LYS A 28 -0.03 1.41 -2.27
C LYS A 28 -0.59 0.57 -1.13
N GLN A 29 -1.89 0.66 -0.94
CA GLN A 29 -2.60 -0.21 -0.03
C GLN A 29 -2.44 -1.64 -0.53
N GLN A 30 -2.15 -2.55 0.38
CA GLN A 30 -2.02 -3.97 0.10
C GLN A 30 -2.95 -4.72 1.04
N THR A 31 -3.77 -5.59 0.47
CA THR A 31 -4.57 -6.54 1.25
C THR A 31 -3.69 -7.74 1.59
N ILE A 32 -3.63 -8.11 2.87
CA ILE A 32 -2.90 -9.29 3.35
C ILE A 32 -3.82 -10.16 4.22
N TYR A 33 -3.56 -11.46 4.23
CA TYR A 33 -4.25 -12.44 5.05
C TYR A 33 -3.34 -12.90 6.19
N VAL A 34 -3.78 -12.73 7.43
CA VAL A 34 -3.01 -13.04 8.63
C VAL A 34 -3.58 -14.31 9.26
N ILE A 35 -2.73 -15.33 9.40
CA ILE A 35 -3.06 -16.62 9.97
C ILE A 35 -2.05 -17.00 11.05
N THR A 36 -2.50 -17.73 12.07
CA THR A 36 -1.62 -18.30 13.10
C THR A 36 -2.05 -19.73 13.41
N SER A 37 -1.10 -20.52 13.90
CA SER A 37 -1.38 -21.82 14.51
C SER A 37 -0.91 -21.79 15.98
N PRO A 38 -1.79 -21.99 16.97
CA PRO A 38 -3.24 -22.12 16.83
C PRO A 38 -3.92 -20.79 16.43
N THR A 39 -5.18 -20.87 15.98
CA THR A 39 -6.02 -19.70 15.62
C THR A 39 -6.44 -18.91 16.86
N GLY A 40 -7.01 -17.71 16.64
CA GLY A 40 -7.51 -16.83 17.70
C GLY A 40 -6.43 -16.00 18.39
N ALA A 41 -5.30 -15.76 17.73
CA ALA A 41 -4.27 -14.86 18.25
C ALA A 41 -4.62 -13.41 17.90
N SER A 42 -4.29 -12.48 18.79
CA SER A 42 -4.29 -11.05 18.48
C SER A 42 -2.91 -10.67 17.94
N CYS A 43 -2.87 -9.95 16.82
CA CYS A 43 -1.63 -9.53 16.18
C CYS A 43 -1.57 -8.02 15.99
N GLN A 44 -0.41 -7.43 16.29
CA GLN A 44 -0.06 -6.06 15.92
C GLN A 44 0.92 -6.10 14.76
N LEU A 45 0.59 -5.39 13.69
CA LEU A 45 1.43 -5.26 12.51
C LEU A 45 1.89 -3.81 12.38
N SER A 46 3.17 -3.56 12.10
CA SER A 46 3.69 -2.20 12.02
C SER A 46 4.84 -2.06 11.01
N ASN A 47 4.87 -0.90 10.35
CA ASN A 47 6.02 -0.41 9.59
C ASN A 47 6.12 1.12 9.76
N ASP A 48 7.02 1.77 9.03
CA ASP A 48 7.19 3.23 9.01
C ASP A 48 5.98 4.01 8.43
N LYS A 49 4.97 3.33 7.87
CA LYS A 49 3.76 3.94 7.32
C LYS A 49 2.54 3.82 8.23
N GLY A 50 2.57 2.95 9.25
CA GLY A 50 1.46 2.79 10.16
C GLY A 50 1.51 1.56 11.05
N VAL A 51 0.46 1.43 11.85
CA VAL A 51 0.21 0.31 12.76
C VAL A 51 -1.20 -0.20 12.54
N TRP A 52 -1.35 -1.51 12.48
CA TRP A 52 -2.62 -2.21 12.27
C TRP A 52 -2.80 -3.28 13.33
N LYS A 53 -4.05 -3.52 13.70
CA LYS A 53 -4.43 -4.54 14.68
C LYS A 53 -5.30 -5.60 14.02
N VAL A 54 -5.08 -6.84 14.41
CA VAL A 54 -5.89 -8.01 14.14
C VAL A 54 -6.31 -8.54 15.49
N ASP A 55 -7.60 -8.51 15.80
CA ASP A 55 -8.06 -8.89 17.14
C ASP A 55 -8.14 -10.41 17.30
N ALA A 56 -8.49 -11.13 16.23
CA ALA A 56 -8.50 -12.59 16.21
C ALA A 56 -8.12 -13.10 14.81
N THR A 57 -7.07 -13.92 14.74
CA THR A 57 -6.71 -14.65 13.52
C THR A 57 -7.60 -15.88 13.31
N PRO A 58 -7.92 -16.25 12.07
CA PRO A 58 -7.46 -15.64 10.82
C PRO A 58 -8.27 -14.39 10.41
N GLN A 59 -7.60 -13.37 9.84
CA GLN A 59 -8.25 -12.14 9.40
C GLN A 59 -7.54 -11.53 8.19
N THR A 60 -8.32 -10.93 7.28
CA THR A 60 -7.82 -10.13 6.16
C THR A 60 -7.83 -8.65 6.53
N ILE A 61 -6.71 -7.96 6.32
CA ILE A 61 -6.58 -6.52 6.58
C ILE A 61 -5.94 -5.79 5.39
N LYS A 62 -6.22 -4.49 5.27
CA LYS A 62 -5.53 -3.59 4.34
C LYS A 62 -4.46 -2.81 5.10
N ILE A 63 -3.22 -2.89 4.61
CA ILE A 63 -2.08 -2.14 5.14
C ILE A 63 -1.51 -1.19 4.09
N VAL A 64 -0.69 -0.23 4.51
CA VAL A 64 0.10 0.59 3.59
C VAL A 64 1.46 -0.06 3.40
N ARG A 65 1.79 -0.39 2.15
CA ARG A 65 3.06 -1.02 1.80
C ARG A 65 4.22 -0.06 2.07
N SER A 66 5.34 -0.63 2.51
CA SER A 66 6.60 0.07 2.70
C SER A 66 7.76 -0.64 2.01
N MET A 67 8.85 0.10 1.81
CA MET A 67 10.17 -0.45 1.49
C MET A 67 10.83 -1.10 2.73
N TYR A 68 10.40 -0.73 3.93
CA TYR A 68 10.83 -1.35 5.19
C TYR A 68 9.99 -2.59 5.50
N GLY A 69 10.56 -3.51 6.29
CA GLY A 69 9.89 -4.72 6.73
C GLY A 69 8.64 -4.43 7.57
N LEU A 70 7.61 -5.27 7.41
CA LEU A 70 6.43 -5.29 8.25
C LEU A 70 6.72 -6.15 9.49
N THR A 71 6.81 -5.52 10.65
CA THR A 71 6.94 -6.24 11.92
C THR A 71 5.57 -6.77 12.33
N VAL A 72 5.50 -8.04 12.73
CA VAL A 72 4.28 -8.73 13.14
C VAL A 72 4.52 -9.34 14.52
N ILE A 73 3.74 -8.91 15.51
CA ILE A 73 3.78 -9.41 16.88
C ILE A 73 2.43 -10.03 17.18
N CYS A 74 2.40 -11.35 17.37
CA CYS A 74 1.18 -12.08 17.70
C CYS A 74 1.24 -12.60 19.14
N ARG A 75 0.11 -12.50 19.85
CA ARG A 75 -0.07 -12.96 21.22
C ARG A 75 -1.34 -13.80 21.32
N LYS A 76 -1.26 -14.88 22.08
CA LYS A 76 -2.41 -15.69 22.45
C LYS A 76 -2.27 -16.11 23.92
N PRO A 77 -3.30 -15.94 24.76
CA PRO A 77 -3.26 -16.42 26.14
C PRO A 77 -2.90 -17.91 26.20
N GLY A 78 -1.94 -18.26 27.07
CA GLY A 78 -1.44 -19.63 27.20
C GLY A 78 -0.37 -20.05 26.18
N TYR A 79 0.06 -19.14 25.29
CA TYR A 79 1.13 -19.39 24.32
C TYR A 79 2.21 -18.31 24.40
N VAL A 80 3.45 -18.68 24.05
CA VAL A 80 4.56 -17.73 23.94
C VAL A 80 4.28 -16.75 22.80
N ALA A 81 4.55 -15.46 23.04
CA ALA A 81 4.39 -14.45 22.00
C ALA A 81 5.43 -14.63 20.89
N THR A 82 4.99 -14.50 19.63
CA THR A 82 5.87 -14.63 18.47
C THR A 82 6.02 -13.29 17.79
N THR A 83 7.27 -12.93 17.46
CA THR A 83 7.60 -11.76 16.64
C THR A 83 8.26 -12.22 15.35
N GLY A 84 7.82 -11.67 14.23
CA GLY A 84 8.41 -11.91 12.91
C GLY A 84 8.48 -10.62 12.11
N VAL A 85 9.40 -10.57 11.15
CA VAL A 85 9.50 -9.47 10.18
C VAL A 85 9.27 -10.03 8.79
N VAL A 86 8.29 -9.47 8.07
CA VAL A 86 7.96 -9.84 6.70
C VAL A 86 8.39 -8.71 5.78
N THR A 87 9.31 -9.00 4.87
CA THR A 87 9.80 -8.02 3.90
C THR A 87 9.01 -8.12 2.59
N ALA A 88 8.76 -6.97 1.96
CA ALA A 88 8.16 -6.95 0.64
C ALA A 88 9.19 -7.41 -0.40
N LYS A 89 8.85 -8.42 -1.22
CA LYS A 89 9.60 -8.67 -2.46
C LYS A 89 9.27 -7.54 -3.44
N ALA A 90 10.15 -6.53 -3.52
CA ALA A 90 10.12 -5.57 -4.61
C ALA A 90 11.02 -6.09 -5.73
N LYS A 91 10.46 -6.38 -6.90
CA LYS A 91 11.27 -6.51 -8.11
C LYS A 91 11.67 -5.09 -8.50
N MET A 92 12.93 -4.73 -8.28
CA MET A 92 13.50 -3.50 -8.81
C MET A 92 13.49 -3.66 -10.33
N PHE A 93 12.66 -2.89 -11.04
CA PHE A 93 12.79 -2.75 -12.49
C PHE A 93 13.94 -1.75 -12.69
N ILE A 94 15.15 -2.29 -12.88
CA ILE A 94 16.29 -1.57 -13.45
C ILE A 94 16.30 -1.90 -14.94
#